data_AF-A0A2V7ZPR5-F1
#
_entry.id   AF-A0A2V7ZPR5-F1
#
_cell.length_a   1.000
_cell.length_b   1.000
_cell.length_c   1.000
_cell.angle_alpha   90.00
_cell.angle_beta   90.00
_cell.angle_gamma   90.00
#
_symmetry.space_group_name_H-M   'P 1'
#
loop_
_entity.id
_entity.type
_entity.pdbx_description
1 polymer ?
#
loop_
_entity_poly.entity_id
_entity_poly.type
_entity_poly.pdbx_seq_one_letter_code
_entity_poly.pdbx_strand_id
1 'polypeptide(L)'
;MSWLEFNTNLWTGPFGSTPTFRGAVDAGLQQPGRRVLGGGDADVDLGSTGTLHATTLIFIVNKTFQSFQLGVSAIACPGGESASFDLGNCAKKIIDTAGADRQWITSDGPRVFISYHDSGSSSIIHVQRSDDDGFTWTKVGDPVVGQGKTTGDATFNKPGHS
;
A
#
# COMPACT_ATOMS: atom_id res chain seq x y z
N MET A 1 -25.85 -1.85 -13.71
CA MET A 1 -24.92 -1.12 -12.82
C MET A 1 -23.68 -1.98 -12.70
N SER A 2 -22.57 -1.60 -13.32
CA SER A 2 -21.28 -2.23 -12.98
C SER A 2 -20.96 -1.81 -11.56
N TRP A 3 -20.59 -2.77 -10.73
CA TRP A 3 -20.06 -2.49 -9.40
C TRP A 3 -18.88 -1.52 -9.55
N LEU A 4 -18.81 -0.48 -8.70
CA LEU A 4 -17.54 0.20 -8.48
C LEU A 4 -16.58 -0.85 -7.93
N GLU A 5 -15.63 -1.30 -8.75
CA GLU A 5 -14.47 -2.00 -8.25
C GLU A 5 -13.66 -0.97 -7.45
N PHE A 6 -13.61 -1.14 -6.13
CA PHE A 6 -12.74 -0.34 -5.29
C PHE A 6 -11.30 -0.70 -5.66
N ASN A 7 -10.58 0.29 -6.18
CA ASN A 7 -9.24 0.16 -6.72
C ASN A 7 -8.49 1.47 -6.51
N THR A 8 -7.17 1.38 -6.42
CA THR A 8 -6.27 2.53 -6.46
C THR A 8 -5.90 2.80 -7.91
N ASN A 9 -6.45 3.86 -8.48
CA ASN A 9 -6.18 4.25 -9.85
C ASN A 9 -4.88 5.06 -9.96
N LEU A 10 -4.09 4.79 -11.02
CA LEU A 10 -2.82 5.48 -11.29
C LEU A 10 -2.93 6.31 -12.57
N TRP A 11 -2.44 7.54 -12.48
CA TRP A 11 -2.18 8.41 -13.62
C TRP A 11 -0.73 8.84 -13.61
N THR A 12 -0.12 8.96 -14.79
CA THR A 12 1.26 9.44 -14.93
C THR A 12 1.33 10.50 -16.02
N GLY A 13 2.17 11.51 -15.84
CA GLY A 13 2.45 12.47 -16.89
C GLY A 13 3.58 13.42 -16.50
N PRO A 14 4.22 14.07 -17.49
CA PRO A 14 5.14 15.16 -17.24
C PRO A 14 4.49 16.28 -16.41
N PHE A 15 5.29 16.97 -15.60
CA PHE A 15 4.83 18.16 -14.90
C PHE A 15 4.28 19.21 -15.88
N GLY A 16 3.14 19.80 -15.54
CA GLY A 16 2.47 20.80 -16.39
C GLY A 16 1.66 20.22 -17.56
N SER A 17 1.53 18.89 -17.69
CA SER A 17 0.73 18.24 -18.72
C SER A 17 -0.50 17.53 -18.15
N THR A 18 -1.49 17.23 -19.00
CA THR A 18 -2.61 16.36 -18.63
C THR A 18 -2.08 14.93 -18.47
N PRO A 19 -2.26 14.29 -17.30
CA PRO A 19 -1.71 12.97 -17.07
C PRO A 19 -2.54 11.88 -17.77
N THR A 20 -1.87 10.80 -18.15
CA THR A 20 -2.47 9.64 -18.80
C THR A 20 -2.92 8.63 -17.75
N PHE A 21 -4.17 8.18 -17.84
CA PHE A 21 -4.67 7.08 -17.00
C PHE A 21 -3.96 5.78 -17.36
N ARG A 22 -3.40 5.09 -16.36
CA ARG A 22 -2.67 3.83 -16.53
C ARG A 22 -3.49 2.60 -16.13
N GLY A 23 -4.53 2.77 -15.32
CA GLY A 23 -5.31 1.68 -14.75
C GLY A 23 -5.23 1.62 -13.24
N ALA A 24 -5.70 0.53 -12.65
CA ALA A 24 -5.65 0.28 -11.22
C ALA A 24 -4.31 -0.37 -10.82
N VAL A 25 -3.51 0.32 -10.00
CA VAL A 25 -2.17 -0.14 -9.60
C VAL A 25 -2.24 -1.38 -8.70
N ASP A 26 -3.29 -1.50 -7.89
CA ASP A 26 -3.54 -2.62 -6.98
C ASP A 26 -4.44 -3.72 -7.59
N ALA A 27 -4.85 -3.59 -8.86
CA ALA A 27 -5.56 -4.65 -9.56
C ALA A 27 -4.71 -5.92 -9.64
N GLY A 28 -5.36 -7.07 -9.45
CA GLY A 28 -4.73 -8.39 -9.49
C GLY A 28 -4.11 -8.85 -8.18
N LEU A 29 -4.17 -8.07 -7.10
CA LEU A 29 -3.87 -8.58 -5.75
C LEU A 29 -4.84 -9.69 -5.37
N GLN A 30 -4.32 -10.78 -4.80
CA GLN A 30 -5.10 -11.96 -4.45
C GLN A 30 -4.82 -12.40 -3.02
N GLN A 31 -5.89 -12.78 -2.31
CA GLN A 31 -5.83 -13.45 -1.02
C GLN A 31 -6.62 -14.77 -1.12
N PRO A 32 -6.00 -15.94 -0.90
CA PRO A 32 -6.68 -17.22 -1.01
C PRO A 32 -7.97 -17.28 -0.19
N GLY A 33 -9.05 -17.71 -0.83
CA GLY A 33 -10.37 -17.88 -0.20
C GLY A 33 -11.14 -16.58 0.09
N ARG A 34 -10.59 -15.41 -0.22
CA ARG A 34 -11.19 -14.10 0.07
C ARG A 34 -11.20 -13.21 -1.16
N ARG A 35 -12.02 -12.15 -1.14
CA ARG A 35 -12.01 -11.11 -2.17
C ARG A 35 -11.15 -9.96 -1.66
N VAL A 36 -10.32 -9.40 -2.54
CA VAL A 36 -9.52 -8.20 -2.28
C VAL A 36 -10.19 -7.03 -3.00
N LEU A 37 -10.40 -5.94 -2.27
CA LEU A 37 -10.89 -4.67 -2.77
C LEU A 37 -9.81 -3.63 -2.47
N GLY A 38 -9.40 -2.85 -3.46
CA GLY A 38 -8.35 -1.83 -3.33
C GLY A 38 -8.90 -0.46 -2.92
N GLY A 39 -8.06 0.58 -3.01
CA GLY A 39 -8.50 1.98 -2.95
C GLY A 39 -8.99 2.48 -1.59
N GLY A 40 -8.54 1.89 -0.47
CA GLY A 40 -8.82 2.44 0.86
C GLY A 40 -7.97 3.66 1.21
N ASP A 41 -6.69 3.60 0.84
CA ASP A 41 -5.69 4.65 0.98
C ASP A 41 -4.51 4.27 0.06
N ALA A 42 -3.65 5.21 -0.30
CA ALA A 42 -2.49 4.93 -1.15
C ALA A 42 -1.35 5.93 -0.92
N ASP A 43 -0.12 5.44 -1.05
CA ASP A 43 1.08 6.26 -1.09
C ASP A 43 2.03 5.76 -2.18
N VAL A 44 2.83 6.68 -2.73
CA VAL A 44 3.74 6.40 -3.85
C VAL A 44 5.10 7.08 -3.65
N ASP A 45 6.13 6.39 -4.09
CA ASP A 45 7.51 6.85 -4.10
C ASP A 45 8.13 6.54 -5.48
N LEU A 46 8.91 7.48 -6.02
CA LEU A 46 9.72 7.22 -7.21
C LEU A 46 11.17 7.09 -6.76
N GLY A 47 11.63 5.85 -6.68
CA GLY A 47 12.96 5.54 -6.18
C GLY A 47 14.07 6.04 -7.12
N SER A 48 15.27 6.24 -6.58
CA SER A 48 16.44 6.65 -7.36
C SER A 48 16.88 5.64 -8.43
N THR A 49 16.34 4.42 -8.39
CA THR A 49 16.52 3.34 -9.37
C THR A 49 15.62 3.51 -10.60
N GLY A 50 14.69 4.48 -10.58
CA GLY A 50 13.66 4.66 -11.61
C GLY A 50 12.44 3.77 -11.42
N THR A 51 12.37 2.97 -10.35
CA THR A 51 11.21 2.15 -10.00
C THR A 51 10.16 3.02 -9.29
N LEU A 52 8.91 2.89 -9.73
CA LEU A 52 7.76 3.41 -8.99
C LEU A 52 7.39 2.38 -7.92
N HIS A 53 7.50 2.78 -6.66
CA HIS A 53 7.01 2.03 -5.52
C HIS A 53 5.64 2.58 -5.13
N ALA A 54 4.68 1.69 -4.91
CA ALA A 54 3.36 2.04 -4.43
C ALA A 54 2.94 1.10 -3.31
N THR A 55 2.13 1.63 -2.41
CA THR A 55 1.53 0.86 -1.33
C THR A 55 0.08 1.28 -1.17
N THR A 56 -0.83 0.32 -1.01
CA THR A 56 -2.27 0.59 -0.92
C THR A 56 -2.89 -0.10 0.29
N LEU A 57 -3.86 0.57 0.90
CA LEU A 57 -4.75 -0.01 1.89
C LEU A 57 -5.80 -0.80 1.12
N ILE A 58 -5.87 -2.09 1.40
CA ILE A 58 -6.82 -2.99 0.77
C ILE A 58 -7.82 -3.50 1.80
N PHE A 59 -9.07 -3.65 1.39
CA PHE A 59 -10.09 -4.36 2.14
C PHE A 59 -10.15 -5.79 1.65
N ILE A 60 -9.90 -6.72 2.56
CA ILE A 60 -10.04 -8.14 2.32
C ILE A 60 -11.38 -8.55 2.90
N VAL A 61 -12.30 -9.07 2.11
CA VAL A 61 -13.65 -9.44 2.54
C VAL A 61 -13.90 -10.93 2.35
N ASN A 62 -14.74 -11.51 3.21
CA ASN A 62 -15.23 -12.85 2.96
C ASN A 62 -16.20 -12.87 1.76
N LYS A 63 -16.51 -14.06 1.23
CA LYS A 63 -17.36 -14.18 0.02
C LYS A 63 -18.77 -13.60 0.19
N THR A 64 -19.27 -13.53 1.43
CA THR A 64 -20.59 -13.04 1.81
C THR A 64 -20.60 -11.57 2.23
N PHE A 65 -19.46 -10.87 2.20
CA PHE A 65 -19.28 -9.48 2.64
C PHE A 65 -19.76 -9.19 4.09
N GLN A 66 -19.75 -10.20 4.96
CA GLN A 66 -20.17 -10.07 6.37
C GLN A 66 -19.02 -9.66 7.30
N SER A 67 -17.78 -9.82 6.84
CA SER A 67 -16.59 -9.36 7.56
C SER A 67 -15.55 -8.82 6.60
N PHE A 68 -14.85 -7.78 7.04
CA PHE A 68 -13.70 -7.22 6.34
C PHE A 68 -12.48 -7.23 7.27
N GLN A 69 -11.32 -7.19 6.66
CA GLN A 69 -10.02 -7.02 7.30
C GLN A 69 -9.22 -6.07 6.42
N LEU A 70 -8.47 -5.17 7.03
CA LEU A 70 -7.54 -4.32 6.31
C LEU A 70 -6.25 -5.09 6.01
N GLY A 71 -5.61 -4.75 4.89
CA GLY A 71 -4.29 -5.24 4.54
C GLY A 71 -3.48 -4.14 3.87
N VAL A 72 -2.17 -4.30 3.87
CA VAL A 72 -1.24 -3.40 3.20
C VAL A 72 -0.56 -4.14 2.06
N SER A 73 -0.51 -3.50 0.90
CA SER A 73 0.14 -4.02 -0.30
C SER A 73 1.51 -3.36 -0.52
N ALA A 74 2.39 -4.08 -1.20
CA ALA A 74 3.60 -3.54 -1.80
C ALA A 74 3.56 -3.80 -3.30
N ILE A 75 3.81 -2.74 -4.07
CA ILE A 75 3.76 -2.75 -5.52
C ILE A 75 5.03 -2.07 -6.04
N ALA A 76 5.81 -2.78 -6.84
CA ALA A 76 7.03 -2.27 -7.46
C ALA A 76 6.87 -2.33 -8.98
N CYS A 77 6.96 -1.18 -9.63
CA CYS A 77 6.77 -1.02 -11.06
C CYS A 77 8.05 -0.46 -11.70
N PRO A 78 8.86 -1.30 -12.37
CA PRO A 78 10.07 -0.85 -13.04
C PRO A 78 9.79 0.23 -14.09
N GLY A 79 10.68 1.21 -14.21
CA GLY A 79 10.59 2.27 -15.23
C GLY A 79 9.43 3.23 -15.00
N GLY A 80 9.18 3.62 -13.75
CA GLY A 80 8.15 4.57 -13.33
C GLY A 80 8.21 5.93 -14.04
N GLU A 81 9.41 6.34 -14.44
CA GLU A 81 9.67 7.57 -15.20
C GLU A 81 9.54 7.41 -16.72
N SER A 82 9.39 6.17 -17.22
CA SER A 82 9.36 5.89 -18.65
C SER A 82 8.08 6.38 -19.30
N ALA A 83 8.21 6.98 -20.49
CA ALA A 83 7.06 7.30 -21.34
C ALA A 83 6.22 6.04 -21.68
N SER A 84 6.87 4.88 -21.75
CA SER A 84 6.27 3.58 -22.03
C SER A 84 5.93 2.79 -20.76
N PHE A 85 5.72 3.46 -19.63
CA PHE A 85 5.31 2.83 -18.37
C PHE A 85 4.08 1.93 -18.57
N ASP A 86 4.15 0.71 -18.01
CA ASP A 86 3.12 -0.33 -18.10
C ASP A 86 2.91 -1.02 -16.75
N LEU A 87 1.66 -1.02 -16.28
CA LEU A 87 1.25 -1.70 -15.05
C LEU A 87 1.40 -3.22 -15.12
N GLY A 88 1.46 -3.81 -16.31
CA GLY A 88 1.69 -5.24 -16.53
C GLY A 88 3.06 -5.73 -16.04
N ASN A 89 4.03 -4.82 -15.92
CA ASN A 89 5.38 -5.14 -15.45
C ASN A 89 5.55 -5.02 -13.93
N CYS A 90 4.51 -4.60 -13.21
CA CYS A 90 4.58 -4.42 -11.77
C CYS A 90 4.55 -5.76 -11.02
N ALA A 91 5.46 -5.92 -10.05
CA ALA A 91 5.32 -6.92 -9.01
C ALA A 91 4.36 -6.40 -7.94
N LYS A 92 3.43 -7.25 -7.48
CA LYS A 92 2.39 -6.88 -6.51
C LYS A 92 2.24 -7.96 -5.45
N LYS A 93 2.18 -7.59 -4.18
CA LYS A 93 1.92 -8.53 -3.09
C LYS A 93 1.23 -7.87 -1.92
N ILE A 94 0.44 -8.65 -1.19
CA ILE A 94 -0.03 -8.29 0.14
C ILE A 94 1.10 -8.60 1.12
N ILE A 95 1.52 -7.62 1.91
CA ILE A 95 2.67 -7.77 2.82
C ILE A 95 2.28 -7.95 4.28
N ASP A 96 1.12 -7.43 4.67
CA ASP A 96 0.52 -7.73 5.97
C ASP A 96 -1.00 -7.61 5.93
N THR A 97 -1.65 -8.36 6.80
CA THR A 97 -3.10 -8.30 7.06
C THR A 97 -3.39 -8.27 8.56
N ALA A 98 -2.40 -8.54 9.42
CA ALA A 98 -2.57 -8.66 10.86
C ALA A 98 -2.71 -7.30 11.53
N GLY A 99 -3.89 -6.69 11.38
CA GLY A 99 -4.18 -5.39 11.94
C GLY A 99 -3.44 -4.27 11.22
N ALA A 100 -3.34 -4.30 9.89
CA ALA A 100 -2.68 -3.24 9.15
C ALA A 100 -3.65 -2.09 8.87
N ASP A 101 -3.19 -0.85 8.95
CA ASP A 101 -3.98 0.35 8.65
C ASP A 101 -3.05 1.45 8.15
N ARG A 102 -3.54 2.35 7.29
CA ARG A 102 -2.83 3.50 6.68
C ARG A 102 -1.31 3.37 6.51
N GLN A 103 -0.92 3.17 5.27
CA GLN A 103 0.43 2.84 4.86
C GLN A 103 1.11 4.00 4.15
N TRP A 104 2.42 4.09 4.33
CA TRP A 104 3.32 5.04 3.69
C TRP A 104 4.53 4.32 3.15
N ILE A 105 5.11 4.84 2.07
CA ILE A 105 6.27 4.26 1.41
C ILE A 105 7.37 5.30 1.19
N THR A 106 8.61 4.86 1.36
CA THR A 106 9.79 5.67 1.06
C THR A 106 10.94 4.77 0.61
N SER A 107 11.91 5.32 -0.11
CA SER A 107 13.11 4.59 -0.51
C SER A 107 14.40 5.36 -0.22
N ASP A 108 15.48 4.60 -0.05
CA ASP A 108 16.87 5.06 0.01
C ASP A 108 17.73 4.14 -0.86
N GLY A 109 18.07 4.60 -2.05
CA GLY A 109 18.70 3.76 -3.06
C GLY A 109 17.78 2.58 -3.44
N PRO A 110 18.27 1.33 -3.40
CA PRO A 110 17.47 0.14 -3.64
C PRO A 110 16.68 -0.34 -2.40
N ARG A 111 16.82 0.32 -1.25
CA ARG A 111 16.06 -0.07 -0.05
C ARG A 111 14.72 0.64 -0.06
N VAL A 112 13.66 -0.10 0.20
CA VAL A 112 12.30 0.44 0.26
C VAL A 112 11.68 0.09 1.60
N PHE A 113 11.01 1.05 2.21
CA PHE A 113 10.36 0.92 3.50
C PHE A 113 8.88 1.18 3.34
N ILE A 114 8.05 0.27 3.86
CA ILE A 114 6.62 0.51 4.02
C ILE A 114 6.33 0.52 5.51
N SER A 115 5.90 1.67 6.01
CA SER A 115 5.41 1.84 7.38
C SER A 115 3.89 1.92 7.38
N TYR A 116 3.25 1.37 8.40
CA TYR A 116 1.78 1.40 8.51
C TYR A 116 1.35 1.29 9.96
N HIS A 117 0.17 1.81 10.27
CA HIS A 117 -0.44 1.69 11.57
C HIS A 117 -0.91 0.29 11.90
N ASP A 118 -0.99 0.04 13.21
CA ASP A 118 -1.84 -1.02 13.73
C ASP A 118 -3.31 -0.59 13.76
N SER A 119 -4.20 -1.36 13.13
CA SER A 119 -5.64 -1.10 13.07
C SER A 119 -6.32 -1.27 14.44
N GLY A 120 -5.64 -1.82 15.44
CA GLY A 120 -6.10 -1.87 16.83
C GLY A 120 -5.58 -0.71 17.67
N SER A 121 -4.51 -0.02 17.22
CA SER A 121 -3.86 1.08 17.92
C SER A 121 -3.08 1.99 16.97
N SER A 122 -3.61 3.18 16.69
CA SER A 122 -2.93 4.21 15.87
C SER A 122 -1.61 4.73 16.47
N SER A 123 -1.31 4.42 17.73
CA SER A 123 -0.01 4.72 18.32
C SER A 123 1.05 3.67 18.02
N ILE A 124 0.73 2.59 17.32
CA ILE A 124 1.68 1.55 16.93
C ILE A 124 1.95 1.67 15.42
N ILE A 125 3.23 1.62 15.05
CA ILE A 125 3.70 1.63 13.67
C ILE A 125 4.50 0.36 13.43
N HIS A 126 4.06 -0.40 12.44
CA HIS A 126 4.79 -1.52 11.85
C HIS A 126 5.65 -0.99 10.71
N VAL A 127 6.81 -1.61 10.48
CA VAL A 127 7.67 -1.30 9.34
C VAL A 127 8.08 -2.60 8.66
N GLN A 128 7.96 -2.64 7.33
CA GLN A 128 8.59 -3.65 6.49
C GLN A 128 9.63 -3.01 5.59
N ARG A 129 10.69 -3.76 5.31
CA ARG A 129 11.78 -3.34 4.43
C ARG A 129 11.98 -4.36 3.32
N SER A 130 12.20 -3.83 2.12
CA SER A 130 12.82 -4.50 0.99
C SER A 130 14.25 -4.01 0.84
N ASP A 131 15.18 -4.94 0.58
CA ASP A 131 16.57 -4.64 0.23
C ASP A 131 16.84 -4.83 -1.28
N ASP A 132 15.78 -5.06 -2.05
CA ASP A 132 15.78 -5.39 -3.47
C ASP A 132 14.68 -4.62 -4.22
N ASP A 133 14.61 -3.30 -4.05
CA ASP A 133 13.77 -2.40 -4.87
C ASP A 133 12.26 -2.72 -4.83
N GLY A 134 11.80 -3.24 -3.69
CA GLY A 134 10.39 -3.56 -3.44
C GLY A 134 9.94 -4.96 -3.86
N PHE A 135 10.84 -5.85 -4.28
CA PHE A 135 10.45 -7.21 -4.72
C PHE A 135 10.22 -8.19 -3.55
N THR A 136 11.12 -8.23 -2.57
CA THR A 136 11.00 -9.04 -1.36
C THR A 136 10.89 -8.17 -0.11
N TRP A 137 10.20 -8.68 0.92
CA TRP A 137 9.82 -7.87 2.09
C TRP A 137 10.03 -8.65 3.37
N THR A 138 10.56 -7.96 4.37
CA THR A 138 10.80 -8.49 5.71
C THR A 138 10.32 -7.49 6.75
N LYS A 139 9.81 -7.98 7.89
CA LYS A 139 9.46 -7.11 9.02
C LYS A 139 10.73 -6.54 9.66
N VAL A 140 10.73 -5.23 9.92
CA VAL A 140 11.84 -4.55 10.58
C VAL A 140 11.56 -4.51 12.07
N GLY A 141 12.10 -5.50 12.79
CA GLY A 141 12.05 -5.54 14.26
C GLY A 141 10.63 -5.53 14.84
N ASP A 142 10.56 -5.13 16.10
CA ASP A 142 9.28 -4.95 16.80
C ASP A 142 8.61 -3.62 16.40
N PRO A 143 7.27 -3.54 16.44
CA PRO A 143 6.56 -2.31 16.16
C PRO A 143 6.99 -1.17 17.09
N VAL A 144 7.10 0.04 16.55
CA VAL A 144 7.51 1.22 17.30
C VAL A 144 6.30 2.05 17.71
N VAL A 145 6.44 2.77 18.82
CA VAL A 145 5.42 3.74 19.24
C VAL A 145 5.50 4.95 18.32
N GLY A 146 4.40 5.23 17.62
CA GLY A 146 4.22 6.45 16.83
C GLY A 146 4.22 7.70 17.71
N GLN A 147 4.43 8.86 17.11
CA GLN A 147 4.53 10.15 17.81
C GLN A 147 3.15 10.74 18.14
N GLY A 148 2.24 9.93 18.68
CA GLY A 148 0.88 10.36 19.05
C GLY A 148 0.12 10.92 17.84
N LYS A 149 -0.52 12.09 17.99
CA LYS A 149 -1.32 12.73 16.92
C LYS A 149 -0.50 13.14 15.67
N THR A 150 0.82 13.25 15.78
CA THR A 150 1.68 13.64 14.65
C THR A 150 1.74 12.55 13.59
N THR A 151 1.77 11.30 14.04
CA THR A 151 1.80 10.15 13.13
C THR A 151 0.53 9.34 13.17
N GLY A 152 -0.34 9.52 14.17
CA GLY A 152 -1.44 8.62 14.51
C GLY A 152 -2.76 9.00 13.87
N ASP A 153 -3.18 8.24 12.86
CA ASP A 153 -4.53 8.29 12.31
C ASP A 153 -4.89 6.90 11.74
N ALA A 154 -5.44 6.01 12.58
CA ALA A 154 -5.97 4.72 12.15
C ALA A 154 -7.46 4.84 11.83
N THR A 155 -7.91 4.12 10.81
CA THR A 155 -9.32 3.91 10.45
C THR A 155 -10.13 3.40 11.64
N PHE A 156 -9.54 2.57 12.50
CA PHE A 156 -10.17 2.11 13.74
C PHE A 156 -9.31 2.47 14.95
N ASN A 157 -9.72 3.49 15.68
CA ASN A 157 -9.17 3.76 17.01
C ASN A 157 -10.01 3.01 18.05
N LYS A 158 -9.40 2.12 18.82
CA LYS A 158 -9.98 1.80 20.13
C LYS A 158 -9.82 3.04 21.02
N PRO A 159 -10.90 3.59 21.62
CA PRO A 159 -10.72 4.61 22.64
C PRO A 159 -9.90 3.98 23.77
N GLY A 160 -8.75 4.57 24.08
CA GLY A 160 -7.92 4.14 25.19
C GLY A 160 -8.71 4.20 26.49
N HIS A 161 -8.57 3.16 27.32
CA HIS A 161 -8.89 3.29 28.73
C HIS A 161 -7.98 4.37 29.31
N SER A 162 -8.57 5.53 29.63
CA SER A 162 -8.04 6.50 30.58
C SER A 162 -8.00 5.90 31.98
#